data_AF-A0A357EXB0-F1
#
_entry.id   AF-A0A357EXB0-F1
#
_cell.length_a   1.000
_cell.length_b   1.000
_cell.length_c   1.000
_cell.angle_alpha   90.00
_cell.angle_beta   90.00
_cell.angle_gamma   90.00
#
_symmetry.space_group_name_H-M   'P 1'
#
loop_
_entity.id
_entity.type
_entity.pdbx_description
1 polymer ?
#
loop_
_entity_poly.entity_id
_entity_poly.type
_entity_poly.pdbx_seq_one_letter_code
_entity_poly.pdbx_strand_id
1 'polypeptide(L)'
;MLLYEVLNEVEVRDNPEFTKHTLKCTLRSIRKKLALTTFEYVIPERVNLTQIRTLIYRFLSEPSGGDRGLSVAAALFQTFGKFFGIYAKVRRHFINASDISTGLAADIECVDTEGNLRLVIEVKERNLTLTDVKSSVQKARRASIREFLFSSPGINADDSDAIIDLFARTWASGSNLYHLSFDELINVGLALTGEAGQKDFLENIGRQLNEYNTQPRNRQRWKELLEEI
;
A
#
# COMPACT_ATOMS: atom_id res chain seq x y z
N MET A 1 29.69 4.77 21.74
CA MET A 1 30.64 4.74 20.63
C MET A 1 30.13 5.65 19.53
N LEU A 2 30.87 6.71 19.24
CA LEU A 2 30.53 7.70 18.21
C LEU A 2 30.83 7.11 16.81
N LEU A 3 30.13 7.56 15.77
CA LEU A 3 30.35 7.07 14.40
C LEU A 3 31.81 7.23 13.96
N TYR A 4 32.45 8.33 14.40
CA TYR A 4 33.86 8.60 14.16
C TYR A 4 34.80 7.50 14.71
N GLU A 5 34.53 6.98 15.92
CA GLU A 5 35.36 5.93 16.53
C GLU A 5 35.26 4.62 15.74
N VAL A 6 34.06 4.29 15.25
CA VAL A 6 33.82 3.11 14.41
C VAL A 6 34.54 3.22 13.06
N LEU A 7 34.45 4.39 12.41
CA LEU A 7 35.11 4.62 11.13
C LEU A 7 36.63 4.60 11.27
N ASN A 8 37.16 5.22 12.31
CA ASN A 8 38.60 5.20 12.60
C ASN A 8 39.10 3.77 12.88
N GLU A 9 38.34 2.95 13.61
CA GLU A 9 38.71 1.55 13.85
C GLU A 9 38.67 0.70 12.56
N VAL A 10 37.74 1.00 11.65
CA VAL A 10 37.67 0.38 10.31
C VAL A 10 38.88 0.78 9.46
N GLU A 11 39.23 2.07 9.41
CA GLU A 11 40.37 2.58 8.65
C GLU A 11 41.70 2.05 9.19
N VAL A 12 41.90 2.07 10.52
CA VAL A 12 43.14 1.60 11.15
C VAL A 12 43.35 0.09 10.97
N ARG A 13 42.28 -0.71 10.97
CA ARG A 13 42.40 -2.18 10.80
C ARG A 13 42.60 -2.62 9.36
N ASP A 14 42.17 -1.82 8.38
CA ASP A 14 42.24 -2.10 6.94
C ASP A 14 41.95 -3.56 6.56
N ASN A 15 40.90 -4.13 7.17
CA ASN A 15 40.55 -5.54 7.01
C ASN A 15 39.18 -5.66 6.35
N PRO A 16 39.08 -6.19 5.12
CA PRO A 16 37.82 -6.27 4.38
C PRO A 16 36.70 -7.04 5.10
N GLU A 17 37.03 -8.13 5.81
CA GLU A 17 36.02 -8.92 6.54
C GLU A 17 35.53 -8.18 7.79
N PHE A 18 36.43 -7.50 8.51
CA PHE A 18 36.04 -6.62 9.61
C PHE A 18 35.15 -5.47 9.12
N THR A 19 35.54 -4.77 8.05
CA THR A 19 34.77 -3.68 7.44
C THR A 19 33.38 -4.14 7.04
N LYS A 20 33.28 -5.30 6.36
CA LYS A 20 32.00 -5.90 5.95
C LYS A 20 31.15 -6.29 7.15
N HIS A 21 31.74 -6.85 8.20
CA HIS A 21 31.04 -7.19 9.43
C HIS A 21 30.49 -5.94 10.12
N THR A 22 31.33 -4.91 10.31
CA THR A 22 30.97 -3.64 10.93
C THR A 22 29.88 -2.93 10.14
N LEU A 23 29.99 -2.85 8.81
CA LEU A 23 28.95 -2.30 7.96
C LEU A 23 27.62 -3.04 8.12
N LYS A 24 27.63 -4.38 8.11
CA LYS A 24 26.42 -5.19 8.34
C LYS A 24 25.79 -4.92 9.70
N CYS A 25 26.60 -4.82 10.76
CA CYS A 25 26.13 -4.52 12.12
C CYS A 25 25.54 -3.12 12.22
N THR A 26 26.18 -2.11 11.60
CA THR A 26 25.68 -0.74 11.53
C THR A 26 24.37 -0.66 10.76
N LEU A 27 24.30 -1.26 9.57
CA LEU A 27 23.07 -1.31 8.76
C LEU A 27 21.93 -2.04 9.48
N ARG A 28 22.22 -3.15 10.17
CA ARG A 28 21.23 -3.85 11.02
C ARG A 28 20.72 -2.98 12.16
N SER A 29 21.62 -2.25 12.81
CA SER A 29 21.27 -1.35 13.92
C SER A 29 20.43 -0.17 13.45
N ILE A 30 20.80 0.45 12.32
CA ILE A 30 20.01 1.49 11.66
C ILE A 30 18.64 0.95 11.28
N ARG A 31 18.56 -0.21 10.62
CA ARG A 31 17.29 -0.87 10.27
C ARG A 31 16.42 -1.14 11.49
N LYS A 32 17.01 -1.64 12.59
CA LYS A 32 16.29 -1.88 13.85
C LYS A 32 15.76 -0.58 14.45
N LYS A 33 16.58 0.48 14.47
CA LYS A 33 16.16 1.79 14.98
C LYS A 33 15.03 2.38 14.14
N LEU A 34 15.15 2.34 12.80
CA LEU A 34 14.10 2.79 11.88
C LEU A 34 12.80 2.01 12.04
N ALA A 35 12.87 0.69 12.27
CA ALA A 35 11.71 -0.16 12.51
C ALA A 35 11.01 0.10 13.85
N LEU A 36 11.73 0.63 14.84
CA LEU A 36 11.18 1.01 16.15
C LEU A 36 10.66 2.44 16.18
N THR A 37 11.09 3.30 15.25
CA THR A 37 10.52 4.64 15.11
C THR A 37 9.07 4.50 14.70
N THR A 38 8.15 5.01 15.52
CA THR A 38 6.73 5.16 15.19
C THR A 38 6.40 6.65 15.15
N PHE A 39 5.44 7.01 14.32
CA PHE A 39 4.91 8.37 14.26
C PHE A 39 3.52 8.36 14.88
N GLU A 40 3.27 9.30 15.79
CA GLU A 40 1.93 9.59 16.27
C GLU A 40 1.27 10.58 15.32
N TYR A 41 0.02 10.29 14.97
CA TYR A 41 -0.79 11.06 14.04
C TYR A 41 -1.97 11.63 14.79
N VAL A 42 -2.08 12.95 14.82
CA VAL A 42 -3.23 13.64 15.40
C VAL A 42 -4.31 13.70 14.32
N ILE A 43 -5.41 12.98 14.52
CA ILE A 43 -6.55 13.02 13.61
C ILE A 43 -7.49 14.15 14.05
N PRO A 44 -7.92 15.05 13.14
CA PRO A 44 -8.84 16.11 13.47
C PRO A 44 -10.14 15.60 14.11
N GLU A 45 -10.67 16.35 15.06
CA GLU A 45 -11.95 16.02 15.71
C GLU A 45 -13.11 16.04 14.71
N ARG A 46 -13.02 16.81 13.63
CA ARG A 46 -14.00 16.79 12.56
C ARG A 46 -13.30 16.87 11.22
N VAL A 47 -13.75 16.05 10.28
CA VAL A 47 -13.26 16.07 8.91
C VAL A 47 -14.41 15.74 7.98
N ASN A 48 -14.46 16.42 6.83
CA ASN A 48 -15.42 16.10 5.79
C ASN A 48 -14.74 15.39 4.60
N LEU A 49 -15.56 14.77 3.76
CA LEU A 49 -15.09 13.99 2.60
C LEU A 49 -14.23 14.83 1.63
N THR A 50 -14.57 16.11 1.42
CA THR A 50 -13.80 17.00 0.54
C THR A 50 -12.38 17.21 1.09
N GLN A 51 -12.25 17.48 2.39
CA GLN A 51 -10.95 17.62 3.06
C GLN A 51 -10.12 16.33 2.92
N ILE A 52 -10.74 15.16 3.15
CA ILE A 52 -10.07 13.86 2.98
C ILE A 52 -9.56 13.69 1.56
N ARG A 53 -10.39 13.96 0.54
CA ARG A 53 -9.97 13.82 -0.86
C ARG A 53 -8.78 14.71 -1.19
N THR A 54 -8.83 15.99 -0.77
CA THR A 54 -7.71 16.91 -0.96
C THR A 54 -6.45 16.42 -0.25
N LEU A 55 -6.59 15.92 0.98
CA LEU A 55 -5.49 15.36 1.76
C LEU A 55 -4.84 14.16 1.07
N ILE A 56 -5.65 13.20 0.62
CA ILE A 56 -5.17 12.01 -0.09
C ILE A 56 -4.54 12.37 -1.43
N TYR A 57 -5.14 13.28 -2.19
CA TYR A 57 -4.55 13.76 -3.44
C TYR A 57 -3.16 14.35 -3.22
N ARG A 58 -3.00 15.24 -2.23
CA ARG A 58 -1.71 15.84 -1.89
C ARG A 58 -0.70 14.78 -1.45
N PHE A 59 -1.14 13.82 -0.65
CA PHE A 59 -0.29 12.74 -0.18
C PHE A 59 0.22 11.85 -1.34
N LEU A 60 -0.65 11.53 -2.30
CA LEU A 60 -0.31 10.66 -3.44
C LEU A 60 0.40 11.40 -4.59
N SER A 61 0.35 12.74 -4.63
CA SER A 61 1.00 13.53 -5.68
C SER A 61 2.53 13.51 -5.64
N GLU A 62 3.12 13.11 -4.51
CA GLU A 62 4.58 13.01 -4.38
C GLU A 62 5.06 11.58 -4.64
N PRO A 63 6.15 11.41 -5.41
CA PRO A 63 6.70 10.09 -5.69
C PRO A 63 7.08 9.33 -4.42
N SER A 64 6.46 8.17 -4.22
CA SER A 64 6.67 7.34 -3.03
C SER A 64 7.31 5.99 -3.31
N GLY A 65 7.36 5.59 -4.59
CA GLY A 65 7.72 4.23 -5.00
C GLY A 65 6.60 3.22 -4.74
N GLY A 66 5.34 3.63 -4.78
CA GLY A 66 4.16 2.78 -4.53
C GLY A 66 3.69 2.71 -3.07
N ASP A 67 4.52 3.11 -2.11
CA ASP A 67 4.29 2.86 -0.68
C ASP A 67 3.09 3.64 -0.12
N ARG A 68 2.92 4.90 -0.56
CA ARG A 68 1.78 5.72 -0.17
C ARG A 68 0.48 5.17 -0.76
N GLY A 69 0.47 4.85 -2.05
CA GLY A 69 -0.69 4.26 -2.72
C GLY A 69 -1.15 2.97 -2.03
N LEU A 70 -0.22 2.06 -1.73
CA LEU A 70 -0.52 0.81 -1.02
C LEU A 70 -1.06 1.05 0.39
N SER A 71 -0.50 2.01 1.13
CA SER A 71 -0.95 2.34 2.48
C SER A 71 -2.38 2.89 2.47
N VAL A 72 -2.69 3.77 1.51
CA VAL A 72 -4.03 4.34 1.31
C VAL A 72 -5.03 3.26 0.92
N ALA A 73 -4.69 2.41 -0.05
CA ALA A 73 -5.54 1.30 -0.46
C ALA A 73 -5.84 0.35 0.72
N ALA A 74 -4.81 -0.11 1.42
CA ALA A 74 -4.98 -1.04 2.54
C ALA A 74 -5.84 -0.43 3.65
N ALA A 75 -5.61 0.84 3.99
CA ALA A 75 -6.40 1.57 4.98
C ALA A 75 -7.88 1.69 4.56
N LEU A 76 -8.14 1.93 3.28
CA LEU A 76 -9.50 2.06 2.76
C LEU A 76 -10.25 0.73 2.88
N PHE A 77 -9.63 -0.37 2.46
CA PHE A 77 -10.25 -1.69 2.55
C PHE A 77 -10.36 -2.22 3.98
N GLN A 78 -9.46 -1.83 4.90
CA GLN A 78 -9.62 -2.08 6.33
C GLN A 78 -10.85 -1.36 6.88
N THR A 79 -11.02 -0.10 6.50
CA THR A 79 -12.18 0.71 6.88
C THR A 79 -13.47 0.09 6.34
N PHE A 80 -13.50 -0.30 5.06
CA PHE A 80 -14.65 -0.96 4.47
C PHE A 80 -14.97 -2.30 5.14
N GLY A 81 -13.95 -3.12 5.42
CA GLY A 81 -14.11 -4.38 6.15
C GLY A 81 -14.76 -4.16 7.52
N LYS A 82 -14.29 -3.16 8.28
CA LYS A 82 -14.82 -2.80 9.60
C LYS A 82 -16.27 -2.29 9.54
N PHE A 83 -16.58 -1.35 8.64
CA PHE A 83 -17.87 -0.67 8.64
C PHE A 83 -18.97 -1.40 7.86
N PHE A 84 -18.62 -2.19 6.85
CA PHE A 84 -19.59 -2.94 6.05
C PHE A 84 -19.61 -4.45 6.37
N GLY A 85 -18.66 -4.94 7.16
CA GLY A 85 -18.58 -6.37 7.51
C GLY A 85 -18.23 -7.27 6.32
N ILE A 86 -17.68 -6.71 5.24
CA ILE A 86 -17.41 -7.43 3.99
C ILE A 86 -16.14 -8.29 4.05
N TYR A 87 -15.18 -7.93 4.92
CA TYR A 87 -13.91 -8.64 5.07
C TYR A 87 -13.57 -8.78 6.56
N ALA A 88 -13.02 -9.92 6.95
CA ALA A 88 -12.52 -10.15 8.30
C ALA A 88 -11.10 -9.63 8.48
N LYS A 89 -10.27 -9.70 7.44
CA LYS A 89 -8.88 -9.22 7.48
C LYS A 89 -8.43 -8.73 6.11
N VAL A 90 -7.64 -7.66 6.13
CA VAL A 90 -6.94 -7.12 4.96
C VAL A 90 -5.44 -7.30 5.19
N ARG A 91 -4.76 -7.89 4.23
CA ARG A 91 -3.32 -8.18 4.24
C ARG A 91 -2.68 -7.39 3.12
N ARG A 92 -1.61 -6.66 3.42
CA ARG A 92 -0.82 -5.92 2.44
C ARG A 92 0.57 -6.53 2.28
N HIS A 93 1.14 -6.43 1.08
CA HIS A 93 2.50 -6.86 0.74
C HIS A 93 3.56 -5.77 0.99
N PHE A 94 4.80 -6.19 1.27
CA PHE A 94 5.94 -5.27 1.34
C PHE A 94 6.52 -5.09 -0.06
N ILE A 95 6.65 -3.84 -0.52
CA ILE A 95 7.15 -3.48 -1.88
C ILE A 95 8.44 -4.19 -2.28
N ASN A 96 9.30 -4.55 -1.32
CA ASN A 96 10.61 -5.17 -1.56
C ASN A 96 10.68 -6.68 -1.24
N ALA A 97 9.57 -7.33 -0.93
CA ALA A 97 9.57 -8.79 -0.81
C ALA A 97 9.51 -9.39 -2.22
N SER A 98 10.45 -10.26 -2.57
CA SER A 98 10.36 -10.97 -3.84
C SER A 98 9.07 -11.82 -3.84
N ASP A 99 8.26 -11.70 -4.90
CA ASP A 99 6.98 -12.38 -5.11
C ASP A 99 7.03 -13.90 -4.77
N ILE A 100 8.19 -14.52 -4.95
CA ILE A 100 8.44 -15.96 -4.73
C ILE A 100 8.39 -16.35 -3.24
N SER A 101 8.65 -15.44 -2.31
CA SER A 101 8.91 -15.78 -0.90
C SER A 101 7.70 -15.66 0.05
N THR A 102 6.59 -15.08 -0.39
CA THR A 102 5.47 -14.72 0.52
C THR A 102 4.15 -15.44 0.25
N GLY A 103 3.98 -16.04 -0.92
CA GLY A 103 2.77 -16.78 -1.28
C GLY A 103 1.49 -15.94 -1.48
N LEU A 104 1.60 -14.60 -1.38
CA LEU A 104 0.51 -13.67 -1.65
C LEU A 104 0.39 -13.40 -3.15
N ALA A 105 -0.84 -13.23 -3.65
CA ALA A 105 -1.14 -13.22 -5.08
C ALA A 105 -1.28 -11.82 -5.70
N ALA A 106 -1.39 -10.77 -4.88
CA ALA A 106 -1.43 -9.36 -5.29
C ALA A 106 -0.87 -8.46 -4.18
N ASP A 107 -0.84 -7.16 -4.45
CA ASP A 107 -0.41 -6.12 -3.50
C ASP A 107 -1.21 -6.15 -2.18
N ILE A 108 -2.53 -6.35 -2.26
CA ILE A 108 -3.43 -6.43 -1.11
C ILE A 108 -4.42 -7.59 -1.28
N GLU A 109 -4.67 -8.32 -0.19
CA GLU A 109 -5.62 -9.42 -0.11
C GLU A 109 -6.66 -9.17 0.99
N CYS A 110 -7.93 -9.27 0.62
CA CYS A 110 -9.05 -9.21 1.54
C CYS A 110 -9.60 -10.63 1.76
N VAL A 111 -9.65 -11.08 3.01
CA VAL A 111 -10.10 -12.42 3.38
C VAL A 111 -11.34 -12.36 4.28
N ASP A 112 -12.19 -13.38 4.18
CA ASP A 112 -13.34 -13.55 5.07
C ASP A 112 -12.97 -14.20 6.41
N THR A 113 -13.98 -14.45 7.24
CA THR A 113 -13.84 -15.08 8.57
C THR A 113 -13.37 -16.53 8.51
N GLU A 114 -13.60 -17.21 7.39
CA GLU A 114 -13.16 -18.60 7.15
C GLU A 114 -11.72 -18.63 6.61
N GLY A 115 -11.14 -17.47 6.30
CA GLY A 115 -9.80 -17.33 5.73
C GLY A 115 -9.76 -17.46 4.21
N ASN A 116 -10.91 -17.51 3.54
CA ASN A 116 -10.98 -17.56 2.08
C ASN A 116 -10.70 -16.17 1.49
N LEU A 117 -9.99 -16.15 0.37
CA LEU A 117 -9.71 -14.94 -0.38
C LEU A 117 -10.97 -14.44 -1.08
N ARG A 118 -11.41 -13.22 -0.74
CA ARG A 118 -12.62 -12.59 -1.29
C ARG A 118 -12.34 -11.59 -2.37
N LEU A 119 -11.28 -10.81 -2.24
CA LEU A 119 -10.87 -9.81 -3.20
C LEU A 119 -9.36 -9.65 -3.13
N VAL A 120 -8.72 -9.52 -4.29
CA VAL A 120 -7.36 -8.99 -4.36
C VAL A 120 -7.34 -7.64 -5.05
N ILE A 121 -6.40 -6.81 -4.63
CA ILE A 121 -6.24 -5.46 -5.17
C ILE A 121 -4.79 -5.30 -5.61
N GLU A 122 -4.61 -4.86 -6.85
CA GLU A 122 -3.32 -4.42 -7.38
C GLU A 122 -3.33 -2.89 -7.46
N VAL A 123 -2.31 -2.23 -6.92
CA VAL A 123 -2.24 -0.77 -6.86
C VAL A 123 -1.18 -0.26 -7.84
N LYS A 124 -1.54 0.70 -8.67
CA LYS A 124 -0.62 1.40 -9.58
C LYS A 124 -0.72 2.91 -9.38
N GLU A 125 0.43 3.57 -9.21
CA GLU A 125 0.52 5.05 -9.17
C GLU A 125 0.48 5.69 -10.57
N ARG A 126 0.30 4.88 -11.63
CA ARG A 126 0.23 5.31 -13.04
C ARG A 126 -0.95 4.66 -13.75
N ASN A 127 -1.29 5.16 -14.93
CA ASN A 127 -2.30 4.54 -15.78
C ASN A 127 -1.94 3.08 -16.07
N LEU A 128 -2.97 2.23 -16.05
CA LEU A 128 -2.86 0.81 -16.34
C LEU A 128 -2.58 0.60 -17.82
N THR A 129 -1.66 -0.32 -18.10
CA THR A 129 -1.38 -0.81 -19.44
C THR A 129 -1.92 -2.22 -19.61
N LEU A 130 -2.08 -2.66 -20.86
CA LEU A 130 -2.53 -4.01 -21.15
C LEU A 130 -1.57 -5.06 -20.58
N THR A 131 -0.27 -4.75 -20.52
CA THR A 131 0.76 -5.62 -19.94
C THR A 131 0.56 -5.82 -18.44
N ASP A 132 0.20 -4.76 -17.71
CA ASP A 132 -0.08 -4.85 -16.26
C ASP A 132 -1.26 -5.79 -16.00
N VAL A 133 -2.34 -5.61 -16.76
CA VAL A 133 -3.54 -6.44 -16.61
C VAL A 133 -3.26 -7.90 -16.99
N LYS A 134 -2.60 -8.15 -18.13
CA LYS A 134 -2.27 -9.51 -18.57
C LYS A 134 -1.41 -10.27 -17.56
N SER A 135 -0.37 -9.61 -17.04
CA SER A 135 0.53 -10.24 -16.05
C SER A 135 -0.21 -10.57 -14.75
N SER A 136 -1.07 -9.66 -14.27
CA SER A 136 -1.87 -9.85 -13.06
C SER A 136 -2.94 -10.92 -13.22
N VAL A 137 -3.63 -10.98 -14.38
CA VAL A 137 -4.60 -12.04 -14.70
C VAL A 137 -3.94 -13.42 -14.72
N GLN A 138 -2.73 -13.53 -15.25
CA GLN A 138 -1.98 -14.79 -15.21
C GLN A 138 -1.66 -15.23 -13.77
N LYS A 139 -1.26 -14.29 -12.90
CA LYS A 139 -1.04 -14.57 -11.46
C LYS A 139 -2.35 -14.99 -10.78
N ALA A 140 -3.43 -14.25 -11.02
CA ALA A 140 -4.75 -14.50 -10.45
C ALA A 140 -5.30 -15.88 -10.81
N ARG A 141 -5.14 -16.30 -12.08
CA ARG A 141 -5.55 -17.64 -12.54
C ARG A 141 -4.80 -18.75 -11.82
N ARG A 142 -3.49 -18.61 -11.60
CA ARG A 142 -2.69 -19.60 -10.87
C ARG A 142 -3.13 -19.73 -9.40
N ALA A 143 -3.59 -18.63 -8.82
CA ALA A 143 -4.09 -18.56 -7.46
C ALA A 143 -5.61 -18.79 -7.32
N SER A 144 -6.32 -19.15 -8.40
CA SER A 144 -7.77 -19.38 -8.43
C SER A 144 -8.62 -18.21 -7.87
N ILE A 145 -8.17 -16.98 -8.13
CA ILE A 145 -8.83 -15.77 -7.64
C ILE A 145 -10.03 -15.44 -8.52
N ARG A 146 -11.18 -15.18 -7.88
CA ARG A 146 -12.42 -14.83 -8.56
C ARG A 146 -12.67 -13.33 -8.66
N GLU A 147 -12.27 -12.54 -7.68
CA GLU A 147 -12.52 -11.11 -7.66
C GLU A 147 -11.19 -10.36 -7.61
N PHE A 148 -10.94 -9.49 -8.58
CA PHE A 148 -9.69 -8.76 -8.71
C PHE A 148 -9.96 -7.29 -9.03
N LEU A 149 -9.46 -6.38 -8.21
CA LEU A 149 -9.54 -4.94 -8.45
C LEU A 149 -8.17 -4.36 -8.83
N PHE A 150 -8.12 -3.60 -9.91
CA PHE A 150 -7.01 -2.69 -10.18
C PHE A 150 -7.34 -1.30 -9.66
N SER A 151 -6.46 -0.76 -8.82
CA SER A 151 -6.55 0.61 -8.33
C SER A 151 -5.49 1.48 -8.98
N SER A 152 -5.90 2.35 -9.90
CA SER A 152 -5.02 3.27 -10.62
C SER A 152 -5.73 4.58 -11.00
N PRO A 153 -4.99 5.65 -11.33
CA PRO A 153 -5.60 6.90 -11.79
C PRO A 153 -6.47 6.75 -13.06
N GLY A 154 -6.20 5.72 -13.87
CA GLY A 154 -6.88 5.51 -15.13
C GLY A 154 -6.31 4.33 -15.92
N ILE A 155 -6.83 4.17 -17.13
CA ILE A 155 -6.33 3.23 -18.14
C ILE A 155 -5.61 4.02 -19.24
N ASN A 156 -4.52 3.47 -19.77
CA ASN A 156 -3.85 4.05 -20.94
C ASN A 156 -4.81 4.02 -22.14
N ALA A 157 -5.00 5.16 -22.79
CA ALA A 157 -5.94 5.32 -23.90
C ALA A 157 -5.69 4.31 -25.03
N ASP A 158 -4.42 4.04 -25.36
CA ASP A 158 -4.04 3.13 -26.44
C ASP A 158 -4.38 1.66 -26.13
N ASP A 159 -4.51 1.33 -24.84
CA ASP A 159 -4.82 -0.02 -24.36
C ASP A 159 -6.29 -0.19 -23.95
N SER A 160 -7.10 0.87 -23.99
CA SER A 160 -8.44 0.90 -23.38
C SER A 160 -9.35 -0.21 -23.91
N ASP A 161 -9.54 -0.29 -25.23
CA ASP A 161 -10.41 -1.30 -25.85
C ASP A 161 -9.91 -2.72 -25.59
N ALA A 162 -8.58 -2.92 -25.65
CA ALA A 162 -7.97 -4.23 -25.40
C ALA A 162 -8.13 -4.68 -23.94
N ILE A 163 -8.10 -3.74 -22.99
CA ILE A 163 -8.33 -4.03 -21.56
C ILE A 163 -9.81 -4.35 -21.32
N ILE A 164 -10.74 -3.60 -21.92
CA ILE A 164 -12.18 -3.87 -21.82
C ILE A 164 -12.51 -5.28 -22.36
N ASP A 165 -11.96 -5.62 -23.53
CA ASP A 165 -12.11 -6.96 -24.11
C ASP A 165 -11.53 -8.05 -23.20
N LEU A 166 -10.37 -7.79 -22.59
CA LEU A 166 -9.74 -8.73 -21.66
C LEU A 166 -10.59 -8.92 -20.38
N PHE A 167 -11.22 -7.86 -19.87
CA PHE A 167 -12.12 -7.94 -18.73
C PHE A 167 -13.33 -8.83 -19.07
N ALA A 168 -13.98 -8.59 -20.22
CA ALA A 168 -15.11 -9.40 -20.68
C ALA A 168 -14.75 -10.88 -20.86
N ARG A 169 -13.59 -11.18 -21.45
CA ARG A 169 -13.09 -12.57 -21.59
C ARG A 169 -12.76 -13.22 -20.26
N THR A 170 -12.22 -12.44 -19.31
CA THR A 170 -11.86 -12.95 -17.98
C THR A 170 -13.11 -13.29 -17.19
N TRP A 171 -14.16 -12.46 -17.29
CA TRP A 171 -15.48 -12.75 -16.75
C TRP A 171 -16.06 -14.06 -17.29
N ALA A 172 -16.02 -14.25 -18.62
CA ALA A 172 -16.46 -15.49 -19.24
C ALA A 172 -15.68 -16.73 -18.77
N SER A 173 -14.46 -16.55 -18.25
CA SER A 173 -13.65 -17.61 -17.65
C SER A 173 -13.86 -17.83 -16.14
N GLY A 174 -14.78 -17.09 -15.52
CA GLY A 174 -15.16 -17.27 -14.10
C GLY A 174 -14.46 -16.37 -13.09
N SER A 175 -13.73 -15.35 -13.55
CA SER A 175 -13.11 -14.34 -12.67
C SER A 175 -13.56 -12.94 -13.09
N ASN A 176 -13.93 -12.10 -12.13
CA ASN A 176 -14.30 -10.71 -12.35
C ASN A 176 -13.10 -9.77 -12.14
N LEU A 177 -12.95 -8.82 -13.06
CA LEU A 177 -11.92 -7.78 -13.00
C LEU A 177 -12.62 -6.43 -12.88
N TYR A 178 -12.13 -5.60 -11.96
CA TYR A 178 -12.60 -4.25 -11.73
C TYR A 178 -11.47 -3.25 -11.93
N HIS A 179 -11.83 -2.03 -12.31
CA HIS A 179 -10.91 -0.89 -12.30
C HIS A 179 -11.62 0.28 -11.62
N LEU A 180 -11.00 0.82 -10.57
CA LEU A 180 -11.47 2.00 -9.85
C LEU A 180 -10.26 2.81 -9.38
N SER A 181 -10.32 4.12 -9.52
CA SER A 181 -9.34 5.03 -8.93
C SER A 181 -9.57 5.22 -7.43
N PHE A 182 -8.55 5.76 -6.73
CA PHE A 182 -8.71 6.13 -5.32
C PHE A 182 -9.79 7.18 -5.11
N ASP A 183 -9.93 8.13 -6.03
CA ASP A 183 -10.95 9.16 -5.92
C ASP A 183 -12.35 8.54 -5.99
N GLU A 184 -12.59 7.60 -6.90
CA GLU A 184 -13.86 6.87 -7.00
C GLU A 184 -14.13 6.04 -5.75
N LEU A 185 -13.15 5.27 -5.28
CA LEU A 185 -13.29 4.44 -4.08
C LEU A 185 -13.57 5.29 -2.82
N ILE A 186 -12.89 6.41 -2.66
CA ILE A 186 -13.09 7.34 -1.54
C ILE A 186 -14.47 8.00 -1.62
N ASN A 187 -14.82 8.55 -2.79
CA ASN A 187 -16.09 9.24 -3.00
C ASN A 187 -17.29 8.35 -2.69
N VAL A 188 -17.30 7.13 -3.23
CA VAL A 188 -18.44 6.22 -3.07
C VAL A 188 -18.39 5.54 -1.71
N GLY A 189 -17.23 5.01 -1.33
CA GLY A 189 -17.11 4.18 -0.13
C GLY A 189 -17.19 4.97 1.17
N LEU A 190 -16.43 6.07 1.31
CA LEU A 190 -16.40 6.83 2.56
C LEU A 190 -17.62 7.73 2.76
N ALA A 191 -18.37 8.05 1.70
CA ALA A 191 -19.66 8.71 1.85
C ALA A 191 -20.65 7.82 2.62
N LEU A 192 -20.57 6.50 2.46
CA LEU A 192 -21.48 5.53 3.08
C LEU A 192 -21.11 5.18 4.53
N THR A 193 -19.89 5.46 4.97
CA THR A 193 -19.43 5.16 6.34
C THR A 193 -19.67 6.30 7.33
N GLY A 194 -19.99 7.50 6.84
CA GLY A 194 -20.15 8.70 7.66
C GLY A 194 -18.84 9.19 8.29
N GLU A 195 -18.95 10.18 9.18
CA GLU A 195 -17.78 10.83 9.81
C GLU A 195 -16.91 9.85 10.62
N ALA A 196 -17.52 8.83 11.24
CA ALA A 196 -16.79 7.82 11.99
C ALA A 196 -15.85 6.99 11.10
N GLY A 197 -16.32 6.54 9.92
CA GLY A 197 -15.48 5.80 8.99
C GLY A 197 -14.46 6.69 8.27
N GLN A 198 -14.78 7.95 8.07
CA GLN A 198 -13.85 8.95 7.56
C GLN A 198 -12.65 9.15 8.50
N LYS A 199 -12.87 9.25 9.82
CA LYS A 199 -11.79 9.29 10.81
C LYS A 199 -11.00 7.99 10.87
N ASP A 200 -11.70 6.86 10.94
CA ASP A 200 -11.06 5.53 10.99
C ASP A 200 -10.16 5.29 9.78
N PHE A 201 -10.56 5.77 8.59
CA PHE A 201 -9.72 5.74 7.40
C PHE A 201 -8.41 6.51 7.57
N LEU A 202 -8.44 7.73 8.11
CA LEU A 202 -7.23 8.53 8.35
C LEU A 202 -6.32 7.87 9.40
N GLU A 203 -6.90 7.31 10.45
CA GLU A 203 -6.16 6.52 11.45
C GLU A 203 -5.52 5.29 10.83
N ASN A 204 -6.26 4.56 10.00
CA ASN A 204 -5.79 3.36 9.33
C ASN A 204 -4.62 3.66 8.39
N ILE A 205 -4.58 4.81 7.71
CA ILE A 205 -3.41 5.22 6.90
C ILE A 205 -2.18 5.32 7.79
N GLY A 206 -2.28 6.05 8.91
CA GLY A 206 -1.18 6.17 9.86
C GLY A 206 -0.71 4.82 10.40
N ARG A 207 -1.65 3.93 10.73
CA ARG A 207 -1.37 2.56 11.17
C ARG A 207 -0.63 1.76 10.09
N GLN A 208 -1.11 1.79 8.84
CA GLN A 208 -0.48 1.09 7.73
C GLN A 208 0.94 1.58 7.45
N LEU A 209 1.18 2.90 7.53
CA LEU A 209 2.52 3.46 7.35
C LEU A 209 3.49 3.02 8.46
N ASN A 210 3.03 2.94 9.71
CA ASN A 210 3.85 2.46 10.84
C ASN A 210 4.08 0.95 10.80
N GLU A 211 3.02 0.15 10.61
CA GLU A 211 3.06 -1.32 10.63
C GLU A 211 4.00 -1.87 9.54
N TYR A 212 3.97 -1.27 8.36
CA TYR A 212 4.80 -1.69 7.23
C TYR A 212 6.17 -1.00 7.20
N ASN A 213 6.52 -0.23 8.25
CA ASN A 213 7.77 0.51 8.37
C ASN A 213 8.10 1.31 7.10
N THR A 214 7.07 1.98 6.55
CA THR A 214 7.18 2.85 5.39
C THR A 214 8.28 3.89 5.63
N GLN A 215 8.97 4.31 4.57
CA GLN A 215 10.10 5.24 4.70
C GLN A 215 9.74 6.47 5.56
N PRO A 216 10.61 6.91 6.51
CA PRO A 216 10.29 8.00 7.43
C PRO A 216 9.77 9.27 6.75
N ARG A 217 10.27 9.59 5.55
CA ARG A 217 9.79 10.74 4.75
C ARG A 217 8.29 10.68 4.44
N ASN A 218 7.76 9.49 4.14
CA ASN A 218 6.35 9.30 3.81
C ASN A 218 5.48 9.40 5.08
N ARG A 219 5.98 8.87 6.20
CA ARG A 219 5.32 8.98 7.52
C ARG A 219 5.28 10.41 8.02
N GLN A 220 6.40 11.12 7.93
CA GLN A 220 6.50 12.53 8.27
C GLN A 220 5.57 13.37 7.39
N ARG A 221 5.54 13.10 6.09
CA ARG A 221 4.65 13.82 5.18
C ARG A 221 3.17 13.63 5.51
N TRP A 222 2.75 12.41 5.85
CA TRP A 222 1.38 12.17 6.29
C TRP A 222 1.02 12.96 7.54
N LYS A 223 1.95 13.03 8.51
CA LYS A 223 1.79 13.82 9.73
C LYS A 223 1.63 15.31 9.42
N GLU A 224 2.53 15.88 8.63
CA GLU A 224 2.47 17.29 8.23
C GLU A 224 1.13 17.64 7.55
N LEU A 225 0.67 16.78 6.63
CA LEU A 225 -0.59 16.99 5.94
C LEU A 225 -1.80 16.96 6.89
N LEU A 226 -1.78 16.12 7.92
CA LEU A 226 -2.84 16.07 8.94
C LEU A 226 -2.83 17.31 9.85
N GLU A 227 -1.66 17.88 10.15
CA GLU A 227 -1.52 19.08 10.98
C GLU A 227 -2.01 20.36 10.27
N GLU A 228 -2.22 20.31 8.96
CA GLU A 228 -2.71 21.43 8.15
C GLU A 228 -4.25 21.52 8.07
N ILE A 229 -4.99 20.55 8.61
CA ILE A 229 -6.46 20.45 8.46
C ILE A 229 -7.25 20.48 9.75
#